data_AF-A0A7U9XCI4-F1
#
_entry.id   AF-A0A7U9XCI4-F1
#
_cell.length_a   1.000
_cell.length_b   1.000
_cell.length_c   1.000
_cell.angle_alpha   90.00
_cell.angle_beta   90.00
_cell.angle_gamma   90.00
#
_symmetry.space_group_name_H-M   'P 1'
#
loop_
_entity.id
_entity.type
_entity.pdbx_description
1 polymer ?
#
loop_
_entity_poly.entity_id
_entity_poly.type
_entity_poly.pdbx_seq_one_letter_code
_entity_poly.pdbx_strand_id
1 'polypeptide(L)'
;MIERQKERYGWEFLFFGANIDAAAEARRFGIDESLSANYHCDAVGTALNYEVISEAITSVRACAAPLSADWKKKIDADYKKRGGKR
;
A
#
# COMPACT_ATOMS: atom_id res chain seq x y z
N MET A 1 -15.45 7.46 8.08
CA MET A 1 -15.20 8.20 6.82
C MET A 1 -14.85 7.22 5.70
N ILE A 2 -13.83 6.37 5.87
CA ILE A 2 -13.43 5.31 4.91
C ILE A 2 -14.58 4.35 4.57
N GLU A 3 -15.22 3.73 5.58
CA GLU A 3 -16.28 2.73 5.34
C GLU A 3 -17.46 3.25 4.52
N ARG A 4 -17.97 4.46 4.84
CA ARG A 4 -19.03 5.09 4.04
C ARG A 4 -18.63 5.28 2.58
N GLN A 5 -17.36 5.61 2.29
CA GLN A 5 -16.91 5.80 0.90
C GLN A 5 -16.76 4.47 0.16
N LYS A 6 -16.31 3.41 0.86
CA LYS A 6 -16.25 2.03 0.34
C LYS A 6 -17.65 1.55 -0.03
N GLU A 7 -18.61 1.64 0.88
CA GLU A 7 -19.98 1.14 0.66
C GLU A 7 -20.77 1.94 -0.36
N ARG A 8 -20.67 3.28 -0.30
CA ARG A 8 -21.52 4.15 -1.13
C ARG A 8 -20.96 4.39 -2.53
N TYR A 9 -19.65 4.40 -2.67
CA TYR A 9 -18.98 4.81 -3.92
C TYR A 9 -17.95 3.81 -4.42
N GLY A 10 -17.77 2.66 -3.75
CA GLY A 10 -16.84 1.62 -4.17
C GLY A 10 -15.38 2.06 -4.11
N TRP A 11 -15.02 3.02 -3.24
CA TRP A 11 -13.63 3.48 -3.14
C TRP A 11 -12.75 2.40 -2.52
N GLU A 12 -11.58 2.16 -3.11
CA GLU A 12 -10.50 1.39 -2.51
C GLU A 12 -9.42 2.33 -1.97
N PHE A 13 -8.82 1.97 -0.84
CA PHE A 13 -7.83 2.80 -0.15
C PHE A 13 -6.55 2.02 0.05
N LEU A 14 -5.42 2.64 -0.26
CA LEU A 14 -4.09 2.13 0.06
C LEU A 14 -3.44 3.04 1.10
N PHE A 15 -2.83 2.45 2.12
CA PHE A 15 -2.17 3.16 3.20
C PHE A 15 -0.67 2.89 3.20
N PHE A 16 0.13 3.94 3.10
CA PHE A 16 1.59 3.85 3.08
C PHE A 16 2.17 4.53 4.30
N GLY A 17 2.99 3.79 5.04
CA GLY A 17 3.71 4.33 6.18
C GLY A 17 5.20 4.19 5.98
N ALA A 18 5.95 5.22 6.34
CA ALA A 18 7.38 5.11 6.58
C ALA A 18 7.65 5.44 8.05
N ASN A 19 8.59 4.72 8.65
CA ASN A 19 9.03 4.91 10.04
C ASN A 19 7.93 4.68 11.10
N ILE A 20 6.78 4.11 10.71
CA ILE A 20 5.63 3.80 11.55
C ILE A 20 5.17 2.37 11.28
N ASP A 21 4.29 1.84 12.13
CA ASP A 21 3.52 0.64 11.79
C ASP A 21 2.32 1.02 10.92
N ALA A 22 2.51 0.94 9.59
CA ALA A 22 1.47 1.28 8.62
C ALA A 22 0.20 0.43 8.81
N ALA A 23 0.34 -0.84 9.20
CA ALA A 23 -0.79 -1.74 9.39
C ALA A 23 -1.59 -1.34 10.64
N ALA A 24 -0.91 -1.04 11.75
CA ALA A 24 -1.58 -0.58 12.96
C ALA A 24 -2.33 0.73 12.76
N GLU A 25 -1.73 1.71 12.07
CA GLU A 25 -2.39 2.98 11.80
C GLU A 25 -3.53 2.82 10.79
N ALA A 26 -3.35 2.03 9.73
CA ALA A 26 -4.40 1.73 8.74
C ALA A 26 -5.66 1.12 9.38
N ARG A 27 -5.50 0.19 10.32
CA ARG A 27 -6.61 -0.43 11.06
C ARG A 27 -7.46 0.60 11.79
N ARG A 28 -6.87 1.66 12.34
CA ARG A 28 -7.60 2.74 13.03
C ARG A 28 -8.53 3.52 12.10
N PHE A 29 -8.25 3.50 10.80
CA PHE A 29 -9.07 4.13 9.77
C PHE A 29 -10.08 3.17 9.11
N GLY A 30 -10.03 1.87 9.41
CA GLY A 30 -10.86 0.84 8.74
C GLY A 30 -10.24 0.32 7.44
N ILE A 31 -8.94 0.53 7.23
CA ILE A 31 -8.22 0.01 6.08
C ILE A 31 -7.61 -1.34 6.46
N ASP A 32 -7.82 -2.35 5.62
CA ASP A 32 -7.29 -3.70 5.83
C ASP A 32 -5.75 -3.70 5.72
N GLU A 33 -5.09 -4.55 6.50
CA GLU A 33 -3.63 -4.63 6.50
C GLU A 33 -3.05 -5.04 5.14
N SER A 34 -3.79 -5.83 4.36
CA SER A 34 -3.42 -6.19 2.97
C SER A 34 -3.31 -4.96 2.06
N LEU A 35 -4.04 -3.89 2.39
CA LEU A 35 -4.05 -2.60 1.70
C LEU A 35 -3.11 -1.58 2.37
N SER A 36 -2.29 -2.02 3.33
CA SER A 36 -1.25 -1.21 3.95
C SER A 36 0.15 -1.72 3.61
N ALA A 37 1.11 -0.81 3.44
CA ALA A 37 2.50 -1.15 3.18
C ALA A 37 3.47 -0.25 3.97
N ASN A 38 4.50 -0.88 4.53
CA ASN A 38 5.63 -0.16 5.12
C ASN A 38 6.72 0.00 4.05
N TYR A 39 7.26 1.20 3.90
CA TYR A 39 8.35 1.48 2.98
C TYR A 39 9.49 2.24 3.66
N HIS A 40 10.68 2.16 3.09
CA HIS A 40 11.83 2.94 3.56
C HIS A 40 11.76 4.36 3.00
N CYS A 41 11.81 5.36 3.89
CA CYS A 41 11.88 6.78 3.51
C CYS A 41 13.27 7.16 3.01
N ASP A 42 13.71 6.52 1.93
CA ASP A 42 14.91 6.87 1.19
C ASP A 42 14.59 6.97 -0.31
N ALA A 43 15.57 7.41 -1.09
CA ALA A 43 15.38 7.63 -2.53
C ALA A 43 14.95 6.34 -3.26
N VAL A 44 15.52 5.19 -2.88
CA VAL A 44 15.24 3.90 -3.51
C VAL A 44 13.84 3.39 -3.13
N GLY A 45 13.47 3.50 -1.85
CA GLY A 45 12.17 3.07 -1.35
C GLY A 45 11.03 3.94 -1.83
N THR A 46 11.27 5.25 -1.93
CA THR A 46 10.29 6.19 -2.49
C THR A 46 10.10 5.94 -3.98
N ALA A 47 11.17 5.76 -4.77
CA ALA A 47 11.07 5.44 -6.18
C ALA A 47 10.29 4.13 -6.42
N LEU A 48 10.64 3.07 -5.67
CA LEU A 48 9.94 1.79 -5.74
C LEU A 48 8.46 1.91 -5.36
N ASN A 49 8.16 2.69 -4.32
CA ASN A 49 6.79 2.93 -3.90
C ASN A 49 5.95 3.56 -5.03
N TYR A 50 6.46 4.60 -5.68
CA TYR A 50 5.77 5.23 -6.81
C TYR A 50 5.62 4.30 -8.02
N GLU A 51 6.63 3.48 -8.34
CA GLU A 51 6.54 2.48 -9.41
C GLU A 51 5.40 1.49 -9.16
N VAL A 52 5.37 0.91 -7.96
CA VAL A 52 4.37 -0.09 -7.57
C VAL A 52 2.96 0.50 -7.51
N ILE A 53 2.82 1.72 -6.97
CA ILE A 53 1.54 2.44 -6.95
C ILE A 53 1.06 2.70 -8.39
N SER A 54 1.95 3.13 -9.28
CA SER A 54 1.60 3.39 -10.68
C SER A 54 1.12 2.11 -11.37
N GLU A 55 1.79 0.98 -11.13
CA GLU A 55 1.39 -0.34 -11.63
C GLU A 55 0.02 -0.74 -11.09
N ALA A 56 -0.18 -0.67 -9.78
CA ALA A 56 -1.42 -0.97 -9.07
C ALA A 56 -2.61 -0.16 -9.62
N ILE A 57 -2.48 1.16 -9.72
CA ILE A 57 -3.53 2.05 -10.24
C ILE A 57 -3.82 1.74 -11.72
N THR A 58 -2.79 1.46 -12.51
CA THR A 58 -2.96 1.13 -13.93
C THR A 58 -3.74 -0.17 -14.10
N SER A 59 -3.44 -1.21 -13.31
CA SER A 59 -4.17 -2.48 -13.34
C SER A 59 -5.64 -2.32 -12.99
N VAL A 60 -5.96 -1.58 -11.91
CA VAL A 60 -7.36 -1.32 -11.51
C VAL A 60 -8.11 -0.59 -12.62
N ARG A 61 -7.49 0.42 -13.23
CA ARG A 61 -8.09 1.20 -14.33
C ARG A 61 -8.28 0.38 -15.61
N ALA A 62 -7.33 -0.48 -15.95
CA ALA A 62 -7.33 -1.24 -17.20
C ALA A 62 -8.25 -2.47 -17.14
N CYS A 63 -8.32 -3.15 -15.99
CA CYS A 63 -9.03 -4.42 -15.85
C CYS A 63 -10.40 -4.31 -15.18
N ALA A 64 -10.77 -3.13 -14.66
CA ALA A 64 -11.99 -2.91 -13.87
C ALA A 64 -12.19 -3.96 -12.76
N ALA A 65 -11.08 -4.47 -12.23
CA ALA A 65 -11.02 -5.53 -11.25
C ALA A 65 -10.38 -5.00 -9.96
N PRO A 66 -10.72 -5.59 -8.79
CA PRO A 66 -10.12 -5.23 -7.52
C PRO A 66 -8.60 -5.39 -7.55
N LEU A 67 -7.92 -4.63 -6.69
CA LEU A 67 -6.47 -4.70 -6.59
C LEU A 67 -6.01 -6.12 -6.20
N SER A 68 -5.03 -6.66 -6.93
CA SER A 68 -4.46 -7.97 -6.61
C SER A 68 -3.82 -7.98 -5.24
N ALA A 69 -3.97 -9.06 -4.47
CA ALA A 69 -3.32 -9.23 -3.17
C ALA A 69 -1.77 -9.11 -3.23
N ASP A 70 -1.18 -9.34 -4.40
CA ASP A 70 0.27 -9.28 -4.61
C ASP A 70 0.81 -7.87 -4.92
N TRP A 71 -0.04 -6.84 -4.96
CA TRP A 71 0.33 -5.48 -5.36
C TRP A 71 1.54 -4.93 -4.58
N LYS A 72 1.63 -5.21 -3.28
CA LYS A 72 2.69 -4.70 -2.39
C LYS A 72 3.92 -5.60 -2.28
N LYS A 73 3.96 -6.74 -3.00
CA LYS A 73 5.01 -7.76 -2.86
C LYS A 73 6.43 -7.19 -3.06
N LYS A 74 6.60 -6.29 -4.04
CA LYS A 74 7.88 -5.62 -4.30
C LYS A 74 8.29 -4.71 -3.13
N ILE A 75 7.36 -3.94 -2.58
CA ILE A 75 7.60 -3.04 -1.43
C ILE A 75 7.94 -3.86 -0.18
N ASP A 76 7.17 -4.90 0.12
CA ASP A 76 7.40 -5.76 1.29
C ASP A 76 8.75 -6.48 1.22
N ALA A 77 9.12 -6.96 0.03
CA ALA A 77 10.41 -7.62 -0.19
C ALA A 77 11.57 -6.64 0.04
N ASP A 78 11.46 -5.44 -0.49
CA ASP A 78 12.42 -4.37 -0.31
C ASP A 78 12.55 -3.93 1.15
N TYR A 79 11.41 -3.71 1.82
CA TYR A 79 11.37 -3.32 3.22
C TYR A 79 12.06 -4.35 4.12
N LYS A 80 11.78 -5.65 3.91
CA LYS A 80 12.43 -6.77 4.63
C LYS A 80 13.93 -6.87 4.31
N LYS A 81 14.31 -6.75 3.03
CA LYS A 81 15.70 -6.87 2.59
C LYS A 81 16.59 -5.77 3.18
N ARG A 82 16.06 -4.54 3.25
CA ARG A 82 16.82 -3.36 3.69
C ARG A 82 16.62 -3.00 5.16
N GLY A 83 15.64 -3.58 5.83
CA GLY A 83 15.38 -3.40 7.27
C GLY A 83 16.36 -4.14 8.20
N GLY A 84 17.31 -4.93 7.65
CA GLY A 84 18.25 -5.75 8.42
C GLY A 84 19.54 -5.07 8.89
N LYS A 85 19.66 -3.74 8.82
CA LYS A 85 20.82 -3.02 9.35
C LYS A 85 20.42 -2.21 10.59
N ARG A 86 20.55 -2.84 11.75
CA ARG A 86 20.74 -2.17 13.03
C ARG A 86 22.12 -2.52 13.54
#